data_AF-A0A955MIP8-F1
#
_entry.id   AF-A0A955MIP8-F1
#
_cell.length_a   1.000
_cell.length_b   1.000
_cell.length_c   1.000
_cell.angle_alpha   90.00
_cell.angle_beta   90.00
_cell.angle_gamma   90.00
#
_symmetry.space_group_name_H-M   'P 1'
#
loop_
_entity.id
_entity.type
_entity.pdbx_description
1 polymer ?
#
loop_
_entity_poly.entity_id
_entity_poly.type
_entity_poly.pdbx_seq_one_letter_code
_entity_poly.pdbx_strand_id
1 'polypeptide(L)'
;ILIVGIFSVFTVGHVRADENKEYEPIDQVITQYLKERTKYSGTLDIYDESIDGVRNLKKLSVAQEIEKNDNLYTKVIDYRDLNEGVVVTVKIVVEEIDGEYEVKDPEIQTVHQKAMVESEEGVAKKEFTDKDIQQAMKDYFDQKMKFTGTFDLFDPEQQKMKKLKLVKLDEQIRKFGVLNISSAEFKDQETGKTVMVDITIENKNGKLNVKNVREKK
;
A
#
# COMPACT_ATOMS: atom_id res chain seq x y z
N ILE A 1 58.86 -34.18 14.63
CA ILE A 1 57.44 -34.46 14.29
C ILE A 1 56.61 -33.78 15.36
N LEU A 2 56.05 -32.61 15.03
CA LEU A 2 55.29 -31.78 15.95
C LEU A 2 53.80 -32.14 15.76
N ILE A 3 53.17 -32.76 16.74
CA ILE A 3 51.74 -33.08 16.70
C ILE A 3 51.01 -31.92 17.38
N VAL A 4 50.38 -31.07 16.57
CA VAL A 4 49.47 -30.02 17.02
C VAL A 4 48.09 -30.66 17.22
N GLY A 5 47.71 -30.89 18.47
CA GLY A 5 46.37 -31.31 18.85
C GLY A 5 45.42 -30.12 18.88
N ILE A 6 44.53 -30.03 17.89
CA ILE A 6 43.42 -29.08 17.88
C ILE A 6 42.33 -29.66 18.78
N PHE A 7 42.13 -29.07 19.96
CA PHE A 7 40.94 -29.30 20.79
C PHE A 7 39.79 -28.46 20.22
N SER A 8 38.92 -29.09 19.44
CA SER A 8 37.62 -28.51 19.08
C SER A 8 36.69 -28.62 20.29
N VAL A 9 36.46 -27.50 20.96
CA VAL A 9 35.39 -27.36 21.96
C VAL A 9 34.06 -27.38 21.20
N PHE A 10 33.35 -28.50 21.25
CA PHE A 10 31.94 -28.54 20.87
C PHE A 10 31.15 -27.81 21.94
N THR A 11 30.89 -26.51 21.72
CA THR A 11 29.77 -25.85 22.39
C THR A 11 28.50 -26.58 21.98
N VAL A 12 27.89 -27.29 22.93
CA VAL A 12 26.53 -27.79 22.83
C VAL A 12 25.62 -26.56 22.80
N GLY A 13 25.42 -26.03 21.59
CA GLY A 13 24.32 -25.13 21.33
C GLY A 13 23.04 -25.92 21.58
N HIS A 14 22.29 -25.53 22.60
CA HIS A 14 20.89 -25.93 22.72
C HIS A 14 20.17 -25.39 21.48
N VAL A 15 20.08 -26.20 20.45
CA VAL A 15 19.12 -25.99 19.37
C VAL A 15 17.76 -26.26 20.01
N ARG A 16 17.06 -25.18 20.37
CA ARG A 16 15.62 -25.22 20.66
C ARG A 16 14.94 -25.72 19.39
N ALA A 17 14.64 -27.02 19.38
CA ALA A 17 13.80 -27.61 18.36
C ALA A 17 12.35 -27.15 18.60
N ASP A 18 11.85 -26.32 17.67
CA ASP A 18 10.54 -26.49 17.03
C ASP A 18 9.28 -26.39 17.91
N GLU A 19 9.11 -25.32 18.69
CA GLU A 19 7.80 -24.97 19.30
C GLU A 19 6.82 -24.30 18.31
N ASN A 20 7.22 -24.01 17.07
CA ASN A 20 6.41 -23.25 16.10
C ASN A 20 5.67 -24.07 15.02
N LYS A 21 5.77 -25.40 15.02
CA LYS A 21 5.10 -26.25 14.01
C LYS A 21 3.58 -26.34 14.15
N GLU A 22 3.06 -26.20 15.37
CA GLU A 22 1.61 -26.28 15.62
C GLU A 22 0.86 -25.14 14.91
N TYR A 23 1.46 -23.95 14.83
CA TYR A 23 0.83 -22.77 14.26
C TYR A 23 1.12 -22.54 12.78
N GLU A 24 1.96 -23.38 12.16
CA GLU A 24 2.31 -23.26 10.74
C GLU A 24 1.09 -23.32 9.80
N PRO A 25 0.10 -24.23 9.99
CA PRO A 25 -1.10 -24.24 9.17
C PRO A 25 -1.93 -22.95 9.33
N ILE A 26 -2.03 -22.43 10.55
CA ILE A 26 -2.78 -21.20 10.85
C ILE A 26 -2.09 -20.00 10.19
N ASP A 27 -0.76 -19.91 10.28
CA ASP A 27 0.01 -18.83 9.63
C ASP A 27 -0.11 -18.86 8.10
N GLN A 28 -0.13 -20.06 7.50
CA GLN A 28 -0.35 -20.23 6.07
C GLN A 28 -1.74 -19.77 5.64
N VAL A 29 -2.78 -20.13 6.40
CA VAL A 29 -4.16 -19.72 6.13
C VAL A 29 -4.31 -18.20 6.22
N ILE A 30 -3.77 -17.57 7.27
CA ILE A 30 -3.76 -16.11 7.43
C ILE A 30 -2.98 -15.44 6.27
N THR A 31 -1.82 -15.98 5.93
CA THR A 31 -0.97 -15.43 4.85
C THR A 31 -1.68 -15.51 3.49
N GLN A 32 -2.32 -16.63 3.19
CA GLN A 32 -3.08 -16.80 1.95
C GLN A 32 -4.27 -15.85 1.89
N TYR A 33 -5.04 -15.75 2.98
CA TYR A 33 -6.16 -14.82 3.10
C TYR A 33 -5.74 -13.36 2.84
N LEU A 34 -4.67 -12.92 3.50
CA LEU A 34 -4.14 -11.56 3.32
C LEU A 34 -3.61 -11.34 1.90
N LYS A 35 -2.95 -12.33 1.30
CA LYS A 35 -2.44 -12.25 -0.06
C LYS A 35 -3.57 -12.09 -1.08
N GLU A 36 -4.69 -12.78 -0.89
CA GLU A 36 -5.87 -12.65 -1.76
C GLU A 36 -6.50 -11.27 -1.64
N ARG A 37 -6.67 -10.75 -0.42
CA ARG A 37 -7.23 -9.40 -0.19
C ARG A 37 -6.31 -8.26 -0.62
N THR A 38 -4.99 -8.47 -0.63
CA THR A 38 -4.01 -7.46 -1.07
C THR A 38 -3.56 -7.61 -2.53
N LYS A 39 -4.07 -8.62 -3.26
CA LYS A 39 -3.56 -9.01 -4.59
C LYS A 39 -3.55 -7.88 -5.61
N TYR A 40 -4.56 -7.01 -5.58
CA TYR A 40 -4.77 -5.99 -6.63
C TYR A 40 -4.22 -4.62 -6.25
N SER A 41 -4.29 -4.25 -4.96
CA SER A 41 -3.91 -2.92 -4.46
C SER A 41 -2.56 -2.92 -3.74
N GLY A 42 -2.01 -4.08 -3.39
CA GLY A 42 -0.84 -4.22 -2.51
C GLY A 42 -1.08 -3.75 -1.08
N THR A 43 -2.33 -3.48 -0.73
CA THR A 43 -2.78 -2.90 0.55
C THR A 43 -4.04 -3.62 1.01
N LEU A 44 -4.24 -3.71 2.31
CA LEU A 44 -5.41 -4.32 2.91
C LEU A 44 -6.43 -3.23 3.18
N ASP A 45 -7.57 -3.29 2.49
CA ASP A 45 -8.65 -2.34 2.66
C ASP A 45 -9.64 -2.87 3.72
N ILE A 46 -9.81 -2.12 4.82
CA ILE A 46 -10.70 -2.48 5.93
C ILE A 46 -11.62 -1.30 6.23
N TYR A 47 -12.92 -1.56 6.37
CA TYR A 47 -13.86 -0.56 6.87
C TYR A 47 -13.69 -0.40 8.39
N ASP A 48 -13.53 0.84 8.83
CA ASP A 48 -13.38 1.22 10.22
C ASP A 48 -14.60 2.05 10.65
N GLU A 49 -15.42 1.47 11.52
CA GLU A 49 -16.61 2.12 12.08
C GLU A 49 -16.28 3.41 12.83
N SER A 50 -15.09 3.53 13.42
CA SER A 50 -14.71 4.71 14.22
C SER A 50 -14.55 5.97 13.39
N ILE A 51 -14.28 5.82 12.10
CA ILE A 51 -14.13 6.93 11.13
C ILE A 51 -15.18 6.87 10.01
N ASP A 52 -16.13 5.94 10.08
CA ASP A 52 -17.13 5.67 9.03
C ASP A 52 -16.50 5.63 7.63
N GLY A 53 -15.43 4.85 7.48
CA GLY A 53 -14.60 4.92 6.27
C GLY A 53 -13.68 3.71 6.08
N VAL A 54 -13.08 3.62 4.89
CA VAL A 54 -12.14 2.54 4.55
C VAL A 54 -10.71 3.00 4.80
N ARG A 55 -9.97 2.24 5.61
CA ARG A 55 -8.52 2.39 5.76
C ARG A 55 -7.77 1.58 4.72
N ASN A 56 -6.66 2.14 4.23
CA ASN A 56 -5.80 1.50 3.24
C ASN A 56 -4.48 1.08 3.92
N LEU A 57 -4.33 -0.20 4.21
CA LEU A 57 -3.34 -0.67 5.17
C LEU A 57 -2.16 -1.38 4.51
N LYS A 58 -0.94 -0.92 4.79
CA LYS A 58 0.30 -1.58 4.36
C LYS A 58 0.92 -2.34 5.53
N LYS A 59 1.06 -3.66 5.39
CA LYS A 59 1.64 -4.54 6.42
C LYS A 59 3.03 -4.05 6.82
N LEU A 60 3.26 -3.90 8.12
CA LEU A 60 4.60 -3.71 8.68
C LEU A 60 5.24 -5.08 8.92
N SER A 61 6.57 -5.15 8.93
CA SER A 61 7.32 -6.41 9.12
C SER A 61 7.10 -7.07 10.48
N VAL A 62 6.45 -6.38 11.41
CA VAL A 62 6.17 -6.86 12.76
C VAL A 62 4.81 -7.52 12.79
N ALA A 63 4.81 -8.85 12.90
CA ALA A 63 3.65 -9.64 13.27
C ALA A 63 3.92 -10.25 14.63
N GLN A 64 2.93 -10.20 15.52
CA GLN A 64 3.02 -10.85 16.82
C GLN A 64 2.85 -12.37 16.68
N GLU A 65 3.21 -13.10 17.74
CA GLU A 65 2.98 -14.54 17.85
C GLU A 65 1.46 -14.84 17.81
N ILE A 66 1.11 -16.05 17.39
CA ILE A 66 -0.29 -16.49 17.36
C ILE A 66 -0.70 -16.89 18.77
N GLU A 67 -1.76 -16.27 19.28
CA GLU A 67 -2.36 -16.62 20.57
C GLU A 67 -3.53 -17.58 20.36
N LYS A 68 -3.55 -18.70 21.09
CA LYS A 68 -4.65 -19.67 21.06
C LYS A 68 -5.55 -19.51 22.29
N ASN A 69 -6.85 -19.45 22.07
CA ASN A 69 -7.87 -19.48 23.11
C ASN A 69 -9.01 -20.39 22.64
N ASP A 70 -9.14 -21.56 23.25
CA ASP A 70 -10.04 -22.64 22.82
C ASP A 70 -9.86 -23.01 21.33
N ASN A 71 -10.90 -22.83 20.51
CA ASN A 71 -10.90 -23.07 19.07
C ASN A 71 -10.58 -21.79 18.26
N LEU A 72 -10.19 -20.70 18.92
CA LEU A 72 -9.85 -19.43 18.28
C LEU A 72 -8.34 -19.17 18.33
N TYR A 73 -7.79 -18.85 17.16
CA TYR A 73 -6.40 -18.45 16.99
C TYR A 73 -6.39 -16.98 16.60
N THR A 74 -5.74 -16.15 17.40
CA THR A 74 -5.65 -14.71 17.18
C THR A 74 -4.24 -14.37 16.74
N LYS A 75 -4.14 -13.64 15.63
CA LYS A 75 -2.89 -13.02 15.19
C LYS A 75 -3.07 -11.52 15.10
N VAL A 76 -2.17 -10.80 15.76
CA VAL A 76 -2.13 -9.35 15.72
C VAL A 76 -0.99 -8.90 14.81
N ILE A 77 -1.31 -8.01 13.87
CA ILE A 77 -0.36 -7.51 12.88
C ILE A 77 -0.48 -5.99 12.83
N ASP A 78 0.66 -5.32 12.88
CA ASP A 78 0.70 -3.88 12.72
C ASP A 78 0.72 -3.51 11.24
N TYR A 79 -0.11 -2.54 10.90
CA TYR A 79 -0.20 -1.96 9.57
C TYR A 79 0.03 -0.46 9.64
N ARG A 80 0.64 0.09 8.60
CA ARG A 80 0.61 1.53 8.36
C ARG A 80 -0.64 1.86 7.57
N ASP A 81 -1.49 2.70 8.15
CA ASP A 81 -2.57 3.32 7.41
C ASP A 81 -1.98 4.35 6.45
N LEU A 82 -2.23 4.15 5.16
CA LEU A 82 -1.79 5.04 4.09
C LEU A 82 -2.68 6.28 3.97
N ASN A 83 -3.89 6.27 4.52
CA ASN A 83 -4.79 7.43 4.48
C ASN A 83 -4.39 8.46 5.54
N GLU A 84 -4.18 8.01 6.78
CA GLU A 84 -3.90 8.87 7.93
C GLU A 84 -2.42 8.89 8.34
N GLY A 85 -1.58 8.00 7.79
CA GLY A 85 -0.16 7.92 8.13
C GLY A 85 0.14 7.35 9.53
N VAL A 86 -0.90 6.92 10.24
CA VAL A 86 -0.84 6.29 11.57
C VAL A 86 -0.50 4.80 11.46
N VAL A 87 -0.12 4.20 12.59
CA VAL A 87 -0.03 2.74 12.70
C VAL A 87 -1.32 2.25 13.32
N VAL A 88 -1.91 1.23 12.71
CA VAL A 88 -3.08 0.54 13.24
C VAL A 88 -2.73 -0.91 13.48
N THR A 89 -3.24 -1.43 14.57
CA THR A 89 -3.07 -2.83 14.95
C THR A 89 -4.33 -3.58 14.53
N VAL A 90 -4.17 -4.50 13.60
CA VAL A 90 -5.27 -5.31 13.05
C VAL A 90 -5.23 -6.68 13.68
N LYS A 91 -6.36 -7.09 14.25
CA LYS A 91 -6.60 -8.42 14.77
C LYS A 91 -7.19 -9.30 13.68
N ILE A 92 -6.55 -10.43 13.43
CA ILE A 92 -7.04 -11.48 12.56
C ILE A 92 -7.39 -12.66 13.45
N VAL A 93 -8.63 -13.12 13.35
CA VAL A 93 -9.10 -14.29 14.12
C VAL A 93 -9.33 -15.43 13.14
N VAL A 94 -8.81 -16.60 13.49
CA VAL A 94 -9.05 -17.86 12.80
C VAL A 94 -9.80 -18.78 13.74
N GLU A 95 -10.90 -19.35 13.29
CA GLU A 95 -11.67 -20.33 14.05
C GLU A 95 -11.43 -21.73 13.48
N GLU A 96 -11.21 -22.69 14.37
CA GLU A 96 -11.17 -24.11 14.02
C GLU A 96 -12.56 -24.72 14.16
N ILE A 97 -13.06 -25.26 13.05
CA ILE A 97 -14.38 -25.89 12.92
C ILE A 97 -14.18 -27.24 12.26
N ASP A 98 -14.48 -28.32 12.98
CA ASP A 98 -14.37 -29.70 12.49
C ASP A 98 -12.99 -30.06 11.89
N GLY A 99 -11.92 -29.42 12.38
CA GLY A 99 -10.54 -29.62 11.91
C GLY A 99 -10.15 -28.78 10.69
N GLU A 100 -11.03 -27.90 10.23
CA GLU A 100 -10.75 -26.87 9.22
C GLU A 100 -10.56 -25.49 9.88
N TYR A 101 -9.84 -24.59 9.22
CA TYR A 101 -9.53 -23.25 9.72
C TYR A 101 -10.20 -22.18 8.87
N GLU A 102 -11.06 -21.37 9.49
CA GLU A 102 -11.77 -20.27 8.82
C GLU A 102 -11.31 -18.91 9.36
N VAL A 103 -10.93 -17.98 8.47
CA VAL A 103 -10.52 -16.62 8.84
C VAL A 103 -11.74 -15.72 8.94
N LYS A 104 -11.97 -15.13 10.11
CA LYS A 104 -12.98 -14.09 10.31
C LYS A 104 -12.54 -12.76 9.72
N ASP A 105 -13.50 -11.86 9.49
CA ASP A 105 -13.18 -10.52 9.00
C ASP A 105 -12.23 -9.79 9.99
N PRO A 106 -11.12 -9.20 9.50
CA PRO A 106 -10.16 -8.51 10.33
C PRO A 106 -10.76 -7.27 11.00
N GLU A 107 -10.36 -7.05 12.24
CA GLU A 107 -10.85 -5.95 13.07
C GLU A 107 -9.70 -5.00 13.44
N ILE A 108 -9.96 -3.70 13.44
CA ILE A 108 -9.01 -2.70 13.95
C ILE A 108 -9.15 -2.64 15.47
N GLN A 109 -8.09 -3.02 16.19
CA GLN A 109 -8.11 -2.99 17.65
C GLN A 109 -7.63 -1.67 18.22
N THR A 110 -6.54 -1.12 17.67
CA THR A 110 -5.91 0.08 18.22
C THR A 110 -5.39 0.95 17.09
N VAL A 111 -5.56 2.26 17.25
CA VAL A 111 -4.94 3.28 16.42
C VAL A 111 -3.82 3.93 17.22
N HIS A 112 -2.58 3.68 16.83
CA HIS A 112 -1.41 4.30 17.42
C HIS A 112 -1.13 5.64 16.72
N GLN A 113 -1.51 6.74 17.38
CA GLN A 113 -1.09 8.09 17.00
C GLN A 113 0.43 8.19 17.18
N LYS A 114 1.18 7.94 16.11
CA LYS A 114 2.65 7.82 15.96
C LYS A 114 3.25 6.44 16.26
N ALA A 115 3.69 5.81 15.19
CA ALA A 115 5.08 5.34 15.12
C ALA A 115 5.68 5.76 13.77
N MET A 116 6.64 6.70 13.85
CA MET A 116 7.69 6.82 12.85
C MET A 116 8.40 5.46 12.82
N VAL A 117 8.12 4.66 11.79
CA VAL A 117 9.07 3.61 11.42
C VAL A 117 10.13 4.37 10.64
N GLU A 118 11.22 4.68 11.34
CA GLU A 118 12.48 5.01 10.74
C GLU A 118 12.85 3.87 9.79
N SER A 119 12.74 4.12 8.48
CA SER A 119 13.58 3.46 7.50
C SER A 119 13.69 4.33 6.26
N GLU A 120 14.90 4.87 6.12
CA GLU A 120 15.54 5.49 4.96
C GLU A 120 15.20 6.97 4.65
N GLU A 121 16.19 7.78 5.04
CA GLU A 121 16.48 9.18 4.70
C GLU A 121 15.52 10.26 5.21
N GLY A 122 16.03 10.96 6.24
CA GLY A 122 15.43 12.15 6.81
C GLY A 122 15.33 13.29 5.82
N VAL A 123 14.24 13.33 5.08
CA VAL A 123 13.68 14.54 4.52
C VAL A 123 12.33 14.72 5.19
N ALA A 124 12.20 15.77 6.00
CA ALA A 124 10.90 16.20 6.52
C ALA A 124 9.89 16.15 5.36
N LYS A 125 8.91 15.24 5.43
CA LYS A 125 7.84 15.16 4.43
C LYS A 125 7.06 16.45 4.55
N LYS A 126 7.39 17.42 3.71
CA LYS A 126 6.55 18.60 3.51
C LYS A 126 5.17 18.09 3.14
N GLU A 127 4.21 18.31 4.02
CA GLU A 127 2.80 18.07 3.71
C GLU A 127 2.35 19.11 2.69
N PHE A 128 1.62 18.65 1.69
CA PHE A 128 1.10 19.46 0.61
C PHE A 128 -0.40 19.52 0.74
N THR A 129 -0.95 20.71 0.60
CA THR A 129 -2.40 20.90 0.56
C THR A 129 -2.96 20.37 -0.76
N ASP A 130 -4.26 20.12 -0.79
CA ASP A 130 -4.96 19.70 -2.01
C ASP A 130 -4.77 20.74 -3.14
N LYS A 131 -4.68 22.02 -2.78
CA LYS A 131 -4.35 23.10 -3.72
C LYS A 131 -2.95 22.97 -4.30
N ASP A 132 -1.96 22.61 -3.48
CA ASP A 132 -0.59 22.39 -3.96
C ASP A 132 -0.52 21.20 -4.94
N ILE A 133 -1.28 20.14 -4.65
CA ILE A 133 -1.38 18.95 -5.50
C ILE A 133 -2.06 19.29 -6.83
N GLN A 134 -3.20 20.00 -6.79
CA GLN A 134 -3.87 20.48 -8.01
C GLN A 134 -2.95 21.38 -8.84
N GLN A 135 -2.23 22.30 -8.19
CA GLN A 135 -1.29 23.18 -8.88
C GLN A 135 -0.17 22.38 -9.54
N ALA A 136 0.40 21.36 -8.86
CA ALA A 136 1.41 20.50 -9.44
C ALA A 136 0.90 19.72 -10.66
N MET A 137 -0.35 19.24 -10.64
CA MET A 137 -0.98 18.60 -11.81
C MET A 137 -1.14 19.59 -12.97
N LYS A 138 -1.63 20.79 -12.67
CA LYS A 138 -1.80 21.85 -13.67
C LYS A 138 -0.46 22.25 -14.30
N ASP A 139 0.55 22.48 -13.48
CA ASP A 139 1.90 22.84 -13.94
C ASP A 139 2.51 21.75 -14.82
N TYR A 140 2.30 20.47 -14.47
CA TYR A 140 2.74 19.35 -15.29
C TYR A 140 2.12 19.39 -16.70
N PHE A 141 0.80 19.57 -16.80
CA PHE A 141 0.15 19.64 -18.10
C PHE A 141 0.50 20.92 -18.86
N ASP A 142 0.54 22.07 -18.19
CA ASP A 142 0.96 23.34 -18.78
C ASP A 142 2.37 23.21 -19.39
N GLN A 143 3.28 22.51 -18.70
CA GLN A 143 4.63 22.24 -19.21
C GLN A 143 4.60 21.28 -20.41
N LYS A 144 3.85 20.18 -20.34
CA LYS A 144 3.78 19.17 -21.43
C LYS A 144 3.10 19.72 -22.68
N MET A 145 2.12 20.59 -22.52
CA MET A 145 1.33 21.16 -23.61
C MET A 145 1.89 22.49 -24.10
N LYS A 146 2.96 23.04 -23.49
CA LYS A 146 3.49 24.38 -23.77
C LYS A 146 3.74 24.66 -25.26
N PHE A 147 4.19 23.66 -26.01
CA PHE A 147 4.59 23.83 -27.41
C PHE A 147 3.50 23.44 -28.41
N THR A 148 2.73 22.39 -28.11
CA THR A 148 1.77 21.78 -29.04
C THR A 148 0.33 22.17 -28.72
N GLY A 149 0.05 22.65 -27.51
CA GLY A 149 -1.29 22.83 -26.98
C GLY A 149 -2.02 21.52 -26.68
N THR A 150 -1.34 20.37 -26.81
CA THR A 150 -1.91 19.03 -26.60
C THR A 150 -0.99 18.15 -25.76
N PHE A 151 -1.59 17.26 -24.98
CA PHE A 151 -0.92 16.21 -24.25
C PHE A 151 -1.03 14.91 -25.04
N ASP A 152 0.10 14.31 -25.38
CA ASP A 152 0.12 13.04 -26.12
C ASP A 152 0.07 11.87 -25.12
N LEU A 153 -0.99 11.06 -25.16
CA LEU A 153 -1.19 9.89 -24.31
C LEU A 153 -1.24 8.61 -25.15
N PHE A 154 -0.47 7.59 -24.79
CA PHE A 154 -0.50 6.32 -25.51
C PHE A 154 -1.75 5.50 -25.16
N ASP A 155 -2.52 5.11 -26.17
CA ASP A 155 -3.63 4.16 -26.08
C ASP A 155 -3.09 2.76 -26.44
N PRO A 156 -2.95 1.84 -25.47
CA PRO A 156 -2.43 0.50 -25.73
C PRO A 156 -3.41 -0.39 -26.51
N GLU A 157 -4.71 -0.10 -26.49
CA GLU A 157 -5.72 -0.90 -27.19
C GLU A 157 -5.71 -0.60 -28.68
N GLN A 158 -5.52 0.68 -29.03
CA GLN A 158 -5.42 1.13 -30.42
C GLN A 158 -3.97 1.24 -30.93
N GLN A 159 -2.99 0.97 -30.05
CA GLN A 159 -1.55 1.11 -30.30
C GLN A 159 -1.15 2.46 -30.93
N LYS A 160 -1.77 3.56 -30.47
CA LYS A 160 -1.57 4.89 -31.04
C LYS A 160 -1.48 5.98 -29.98
N MET A 161 -0.89 7.12 -30.33
CA MET A 161 -0.87 8.31 -29.48
C MET A 161 -2.15 9.13 -29.68
N LYS A 162 -2.91 9.36 -28.61
CA LYS A 162 -4.04 10.31 -28.59
C LYS A 162 -3.52 11.72 -28.33
N LYS A 163 -3.97 12.69 -29.13
CA LYS A 163 -3.71 14.12 -28.91
C LYS A 163 -4.81 14.72 -28.06
N LEU A 164 -4.54 14.91 -26.78
CA LEU A 164 -5.54 15.30 -25.79
C LEU A 164 -5.43 16.78 -25.46
N LYS A 165 -6.57 17.48 -25.38
CA LYS A 165 -6.65 18.86 -24.92
C LYS A 165 -7.31 18.90 -23.56
N LEU A 166 -6.63 19.46 -22.55
CA LEU A 166 -7.16 19.54 -21.19
C LEU A 166 -8.44 20.39 -21.18
N VAL A 167 -9.53 19.85 -20.65
CA VAL A 167 -10.81 20.54 -20.48
C VAL A 167 -10.93 21.00 -19.03
N LYS A 168 -10.78 20.07 -18.08
CA LYS A 168 -10.95 20.33 -16.66
C LYS A 168 -10.12 19.35 -15.83
N LEU A 169 -9.54 19.83 -14.73
CA LEU A 169 -8.99 18.99 -13.67
C LEU A 169 -10.07 18.77 -12.60
N ASP A 170 -10.24 17.53 -12.14
CA ASP A 170 -11.14 17.24 -11.03
C ASP A 170 -10.58 17.85 -9.74
N GLU A 171 -11.47 18.46 -8.96
CA GLU A 171 -11.12 19.07 -7.70
C GLU A 171 -10.89 18.02 -6.61
N GLN A 172 -11.50 16.84 -6.76
CA GLN A 172 -11.36 15.76 -5.81
C GLN A 172 -10.00 15.10 -5.91
N ILE A 173 -9.28 15.05 -4.79
CA ILE A 173 -8.02 14.32 -4.65
C ILE A 173 -8.25 13.13 -3.74
N ARG A 174 -8.06 11.93 -4.28
CA ARG A 174 -8.03 10.68 -3.53
C ARG A 174 -6.61 10.43 -3.06
N LYS A 175 -6.40 10.31 -1.75
CA LYS A 175 -5.09 10.10 -1.14
C LYS A 175 -4.88 8.60 -0.91
N PHE A 176 -3.72 8.10 -1.30
CA PHE A 176 -3.27 6.71 -1.18
C PHE A 176 -1.81 6.70 -0.69
N GLY A 177 -1.58 7.02 0.58
CA GLY A 177 -0.24 7.03 1.16
C GLY A 177 0.60 8.20 0.67
N VAL A 178 1.74 7.88 0.04
CA VAL A 178 2.58 8.89 -0.62
C VAL A 178 2.05 9.30 -2.00
N LEU A 179 0.99 8.63 -2.46
CA LEU A 179 0.38 8.86 -3.76
C LEU A 179 -0.92 9.67 -3.59
N ASN A 180 -1.13 10.60 -4.50
CA ASN A 180 -2.35 11.38 -4.61
C ASN A 180 -2.90 11.17 -6.02
N ILE A 181 -4.16 10.79 -6.13
CA ILE A 181 -4.81 10.51 -7.41
C ILE A 181 -5.93 11.51 -7.62
N SER A 182 -5.92 12.19 -8.75
CA SER A 182 -7.05 12.95 -9.28
C SER A 182 -7.33 12.51 -10.70
N SER A 183 -8.51 12.83 -11.21
CA SER A 183 -8.87 12.62 -12.60
C SER A 183 -8.87 13.96 -13.34
N ALA A 184 -8.66 13.94 -14.65
CA ALA A 184 -8.85 15.09 -15.52
C ALA A 184 -9.67 14.68 -16.73
N GLU A 185 -10.48 15.63 -17.19
CA GLU A 185 -11.23 15.53 -18.43
C GLU A 185 -10.41 16.12 -19.57
N PHE A 186 -10.24 15.32 -20.62
CA PHE A 186 -9.58 15.73 -21.85
C PHE A 186 -10.52 15.56 -23.05
N LYS A 187 -10.29 16.36 -24.09
CA LYS A 187 -10.91 16.17 -25.40
C LYS A 187 -9.88 15.67 -26.39
N ASP A 188 -10.13 14.49 -26.96
CA ASP A 188 -9.33 13.95 -28.06
C ASP A 188 -9.54 14.82 -29.31
N GLN A 189 -8.46 15.38 -29.85
CA GLN A 189 -8.49 16.26 -31.02
C GLN A 189 -8.84 15.52 -32.31
N GLU A 190 -8.56 14.22 -32.41
CA GLU A 190 -8.85 13.46 -33.62
C GLU A 190 -10.30 13.01 -33.67
N THR A 191 -10.81 12.50 -32.54
CA THR A 191 -12.16 11.91 -32.47
C THR A 191 -13.23 12.86 -31.93
N GLY A 192 -12.82 13.95 -31.28
CA GLY A 192 -13.70 14.86 -30.57
C GLY A 192 -14.30 14.31 -29.28
N LYS A 193 -13.95 13.07 -28.89
CA LYS A 193 -14.48 12.40 -27.71
C LYS A 193 -13.87 12.93 -26.42
N THR A 194 -14.68 12.94 -25.36
CA THR A 194 -14.19 13.17 -24.00
C THR A 194 -13.50 11.91 -23.49
N VAL A 195 -12.31 12.08 -22.91
CA VAL A 195 -11.47 11.05 -22.33
C VAL A 195 -11.17 11.43 -20.90
N MET A 196 -11.47 10.54 -19.96
CA MET A 196 -11.10 10.72 -18.55
C MET A 196 -9.72 10.12 -18.31
N VAL A 197 -8.85 10.84 -17.63
CA VAL A 197 -7.47 10.43 -17.38
C VAL A 197 -7.20 10.49 -15.89
N ASP A 198 -6.76 9.37 -15.30
CA ASP A 198 -6.27 9.32 -13.93
C ASP A 198 -4.81 9.77 -13.87
N ILE A 199 -4.52 10.66 -12.92
CA ILE A 199 -3.21 11.26 -12.69
C ILE A 199 -2.77 10.86 -11.29
N THR A 200 -1.61 10.20 -11.20
CA THR A 200 -0.99 9.84 -9.92
C THR A 200 0.18 10.78 -9.65
N ILE A 201 0.13 11.50 -8.54
CA ILE A 201 1.22 12.32 -8.01
C ILE A 201 1.86 11.60 -6.82
N GLU A 202 3.18 11.60 -6.74
CA GLU A 202 3.93 11.16 -5.58
C GLU A 202 4.63 12.33 -4.88
N ASN A 203 4.63 12.31 -3.55
CA ASN A 203 5.54 13.14 -2.76
C ASN A 203 6.86 12.39 -2.58
N LYS A 204 7.89 12.81 -3.33
CA LYS A 204 9.24 12.26 -3.25
C LYS A 204 10.19 13.36 -2.76
N ASN A 205 10.79 13.14 -1.59
CA ASN A 205 11.76 14.06 -0.97
C ASN A 205 11.23 15.50 -0.82
N GLY A 206 9.96 15.65 -0.40
CA GLY A 206 9.35 16.96 -0.20
C GLY A 206 9.04 17.73 -1.49
N LYS A 207 8.90 17.02 -2.61
CA LYS A 207 8.48 17.56 -3.92
C LYS A 207 7.38 16.70 -4.52
N LEU A 208 6.36 17.35 -5.07
CA LEU A 208 5.30 16.70 -5.82
C LEU A 208 5.78 16.38 -7.24
N ASN A 209 5.67 15.12 -7.64
CA ASN A 209 6.04 14.65 -8.97
C ASN A 209 4.88 13.84 -9.57
N VAL A 210 4.57 14.04 -10.85
CA VAL A 210 3.63 13.16 -11.56
C VAL A 210 4.32 11.82 -11.82
N LYS A 211 3.80 10.77 -11.18
CA LYS A 211 4.31 9.40 -11.29
C LYS A 211 3.72 8.66 -12.50
N ASN A 212 2.43 8.82 -12.72
CA ASN A 212 1.72 8.10 -13.77
C ASN A 212 0.53 8.91 -14.29
N VAL A 213 0.22 8.75 -15.57
CA VAL A 213 -0.93 9.33 -16.26
C VAL A 213 -1.51 8.27 -17.18
N ARG A 214 -2.77 7.91 -16.99
CA ARG A 214 -3.44 6.84 -17.76
C ARG A 214 -4.90 7.14 -18.02
N GLU A 215 -5.44 6.61 -19.10
CA GLU A 215 -6.88 6.66 -19.35
C GLU A 215 -7.63 5.89 -18.25
N LYS A 216 -8.71 6.49 -17.75
CA LYS A 216 -9.60 5.91 -16.75
C LYS A 216 -10.56 4.97 -17.47
N LYS A 217 -10.52 3.69 -17.10
CA LYS A 217 -11.40 2.65 -17.63
C LYS A 217 -12.71 2.59 -16.87
#